data_AF-A0A4Y6KUR5-F1
#
_entry.id   AF-A0A4Y6KUR5-F1
#
_cell.length_a   1.000
_cell.length_b   1.000
_cell.length_c   1.000
_cell.angle_alpha   90.00
_cell.angle_beta   90.00
_cell.angle_gamma   90.00
#
_symmetry.space_group_name_H-M   'P 1'
#
loop_
_entity.id
_entity.type
_entity.pdbx_description
1 polymer ?
#
loop_
_entity_poly.entity_id
_entity_poly.type
_entity_poly.pdbx_seq_one_letter_code
_entity_poly.pdbx_strand_id
1 'polypeptide(L)'
;MNMKIVRLSAVALIAGLVLAVSVAPAARSQVDVSPSYLPIGVAASGNTSTVWFHEPSSRQTLACQTVVTAGKGLTGIQCVAAKLP
;
A
#
# COMPACT_ATOMS: atom_id res chain seq x y z
N MET A 1 -51.05 7.48 -25.54
CA MET A 1 -50.24 6.93 -24.43
C MET A 1 -50.72 7.59 -23.14
N ASN A 2 -51.16 6.81 -22.14
CA ASN A 2 -51.88 7.34 -20.99
C ASN A 2 -50.92 8.10 -20.06
N MET A 3 -51.09 9.41 -19.89
CA MET A 3 -50.13 10.29 -19.17
C MET A 3 -49.89 9.88 -17.71
N LYS A 4 -50.84 9.16 -17.11
CA LYS A 4 -50.71 8.54 -15.77
C LYS A 4 -49.70 7.39 -15.75
N ILE A 5 -49.66 6.57 -16.79
CA ILE A 5 -48.72 5.43 -16.91
C ILE A 5 -47.29 5.96 -17.05
N VAL A 6 -47.09 7.01 -17.84
CA VAL A 6 -45.77 7.64 -18.04
C VAL A 6 -45.21 8.20 -16.72
N ARG A 7 -46.06 8.85 -15.91
CA ARG A 7 -45.66 9.37 -14.60
C ARG A 7 -45.29 8.26 -13.61
N LEU A 8 -46.07 7.17 -13.59
CA LEU A 8 -45.79 6.02 -12.72
C LEU A 8 -44.48 5.33 -13.10
N SER A 9 -44.23 5.15 -14.41
CA SER A 9 -42.96 4.59 -14.91
C SER A 9 -41.77 5.47 -14.54
N ALA A 10 -41.88 6.79 -14.65
CA ALA A 10 -40.80 7.71 -14.31
C ALA A 10 -40.45 7.66 -12.80
N VAL A 11 -41.45 7.62 -11.93
CA VAL A 11 -41.25 7.53 -10.48
C VAL A 11 -40.56 6.21 -10.10
N ALA A 12 -40.99 5.09 -10.68
CA ALA A 12 -40.37 3.78 -10.43
C ALA A 12 -38.89 3.75 -10.85
N LEU A 13 -38.56 4.40 -11.96
CA LEU A 13 -37.20 4.45 -12.50
C LEU A 13 -36.27 5.29 -11.62
N ILE A 14 -36.75 6.44 -11.15
CA ILE A 14 -35.99 7.30 -10.24
C ILE A 14 -35.76 6.59 -8.89
N ALA A 15 -36.79 5.94 -8.34
CA ALA A 15 -36.67 5.19 -7.09
C ALA A 15 -35.66 4.05 -7.21
N GLY A 16 -35.71 3.29 -8.30
CA GLY A 16 -34.75 2.21 -8.58
C GLY A 16 -33.31 2.72 -8.69
N LEU A 17 -33.11 3.87 -9.33
CA LEU A 17 -31.78 4.47 -9.48
C LEU A 17 -31.21 4.96 -8.14
N VAL A 18 -32.02 5.61 -7.31
CA VAL A 18 -31.60 6.08 -5.98
C VAL A 18 -31.22 4.90 -5.08
N LEU A 19 -32.02 3.83 -5.09
CA LEU A 19 -31.68 2.62 -4.35
C LEU A 19 -30.36 2.03 -4.85
N ALA A 20 -30.19 1.86 -6.16
CA ALA A 20 -28.97 1.29 -6.74
C ALA A 20 -27.71 2.09 -6.39
N VAL A 21 -27.78 3.43 -6.38
CA VAL A 21 -26.65 4.28 -5.97
C VAL A 21 -26.38 4.18 -4.47
N SER A 22 -27.43 4.04 -3.63
CA SER A 22 -27.26 3.94 -2.18
C SER A 22 -26.64 2.62 -1.69
N VAL A 23 -26.86 1.52 -2.43
CA VAL A 23 -26.28 0.21 -2.11
C VAL A 23 -25.00 -0.10 -2.89
N ALA A 24 -24.64 0.75 -3.86
CA ALA A 24 -23.39 0.59 -4.60
C ALA A 24 -22.21 0.74 -3.61
N PRO A 25 -21.37 -0.30 -3.45
CA PRO A 25 -20.15 -0.16 -2.67
C PRO A 25 -19.33 0.97 -3.27
N ALA A 26 -18.91 1.93 -2.44
CA ALA A 26 -17.97 2.94 -2.88
C ALA A 26 -16.70 2.21 -3.32
N ALA A 27 -16.45 2.14 -4.63
CA ALA A 27 -15.23 1.60 -5.21
C ALA A 27 -14.06 2.52 -4.85
N ARG A 28 -13.65 2.45 -3.58
CA ARG A 28 -12.48 3.17 -3.08
C ARG A 28 -11.28 2.38 -3.54
N SER A 29 -10.66 2.82 -4.64
CA SER A 29 -9.29 2.47 -4.99
C SER A 29 -8.37 3.08 -3.93
N GLN A 30 -8.33 2.46 -2.75
CA GLN A 30 -7.30 2.72 -1.76
C GLN A 30 -6.25 1.64 -1.98
N VAL A 31 -5.27 1.94 -2.82
CA VAL A 31 -3.96 1.32 -2.64
C VAL A 31 -3.48 1.88 -1.30
N ASP A 32 -3.54 1.07 -0.25
CA ASP A 32 -2.91 1.38 1.03
C ASP A 32 -1.41 1.37 0.78
N VAL A 33 -0.85 2.54 0.48
CA VAL A 33 0.60 2.76 0.35
C VAL A 33 1.18 3.19 1.69
N SER A 34 0.55 2.84 2.84
CA SER A 34 1.26 2.98 4.11
C SER A 34 2.55 2.14 4.00
N PRO A 35 3.74 2.76 4.05
CA PRO A 35 4.97 1.99 3.93
C PRO A 35 4.99 1.02 5.11
N SER A 36 5.01 -0.28 4.84
CA SER A 36 5.10 -1.31 5.88
C SER A 36 6.38 -1.11 6.72
N TYR A 37 7.39 -0.49 6.12
CA TYR A 37 8.72 -0.26 6.68
C TYR A 37 9.01 1.25 6.83
N LEU A 38 9.21 1.69 8.06
CA LEU A 38 9.66 3.04 8.44
C LEU A 38 11.19 3.08 8.50
N PRO A 39 11.86 4.05 7.87
CA PRO A 39 13.32 4.17 7.96
C PRO A 39 13.75 4.54 9.39
N ILE A 40 14.74 3.82 9.92
CA ILE A 40 15.34 4.07 11.24
C ILE A 40 16.62 4.89 11.09
N GLY A 41 17.46 4.54 10.10
CA GLY A 41 18.74 5.20 9.91
C GLY A 41 19.58 4.58 8.81
N VAL A 42 20.74 5.18 8.59
CA VAL A 42 21.76 4.74 7.63
C VAL A 42 23.15 4.85 8.26
N ALA A 43 24.06 3.99 7.85
CA ALA A 43 25.47 4.08 8.20
C ALA A 43 26.32 3.64 7.02
N ALA A 44 27.49 4.23 6.85
CA ALA A 44 28.46 3.84 5.85
C ALA A 44 29.83 3.67 6.49
N SER A 45 30.55 2.63 6.10
CA SER A 45 31.91 2.34 6.53
C SER A 45 32.69 1.74 5.36
N GLY A 46 33.79 2.39 4.98
CA GLY A 46 34.57 2.03 3.80
C GLY A 46 33.70 1.96 2.55
N ASN A 47 33.65 0.78 1.92
CA ASN A 47 32.87 0.55 0.71
C ASN A 47 31.46 -0.03 0.99
N THR A 48 31.10 -0.17 2.27
CA THR A 48 29.82 -0.77 2.68
C THR A 48 28.88 0.30 3.24
N SER A 49 27.61 0.17 2.90
CA SER A 49 26.52 1.03 3.36
C SER A 49 25.41 0.16 3.89
N THR A 50 24.89 0.50 5.06
CA THR A 50 23.80 -0.21 5.74
C THR A 50 22.63 0.75 5.95
N VAL A 51 21.41 0.27 5.71
CA VAL A 51 20.16 0.97 6.01
C VAL A 51 19.31 0.11 6.91
N TRP A 52 18.63 0.74 7.87
CA TRP A 52 17.74 0.09 8.81
C TRP A 52 16.30 0.57 8.63
N PHE A 53 15.37 -0.37 8.70
CA PHE A 53 13.94 -0.12 8.67
C PHE A 53 13.24 -0.81 9.85
N HIS A 54 12.11 -0.26 10.26
CA HIS A 54 11.22 -0.78 11.30
C HIS A 54 9.85 -1.08 10.68
N GLU A 55 9.30 -2.26 10.92
CA GLU A 55 7.90 -2.58 10.61
C GLU A 55 7.08 -2.59 11.92
N PRO A 56 6.25 -1.55 12.18
CA PRO A 56 5.51 -1.43 13.43
C PRO A 56 4.47 -2.52 13.66
N SER A 57 3.81 -2.97 12.58
CA SER A 57 2.73 -3.96 12.63
C SER A 57 3.22 -5.33 13.12
N SER A 58 4.40 -5.74 12.67
CA SER A 58 5.01 -7.04 12.99
C SER A 58 6.05 -6.96 14.12
N ARG A 59 6.36 -5.74 14.59
CA ARG A 59 7.48 -5.43 15.49
C ARG A 59 8.80 -5.98 14.97
N GLN A 60 9.05 -5.83 13.67
CA GLN A 60 10.30 -6.26 13.06
C GLN A 60 11.22 -5.08 12.75
N THR A 61 12.48 -5.40 12.60
CA THR A 61 13.51 -4.54 12.01
C THR A 61 14.16 -5.27 10.85
N LEU A 62 14.49 -4.51 9.81
CA LEU A 62 15.19 -4.99 8.63
C LEU A 62 16.47 -4.18 8.51
N ALA A 63 17.62 -4.86 8.44
CA ALA A 63 18.91 -4.24 8.15
C ALA A 63 19.39 -4.74 6.80
N CYS A 64 19.60 -3.84 5.85
CA CYS A 64 20.13 -4.16 4.52
C CYS A 64 21.50 -3.52 4.34
N GLN A 65 22.50 -4.33 3.98
CA GLN A 65 23.88 -3.89 3.74
C GLN A 65 24.29 -4.15 2.30
N THR A 66 25.04 -3.23 1.71
CA THR A 66 25.68 -3.44 0.42
C THR A 66 26.79 -4.48 0.50
N VAL A 67 26.77 -5.44 -0.42
CA VAL A 67 27.81 -6.45 -0.57
C VAL A 67 28.75 -6.02 -1.67
N VAL A 68 30.02 -5.82 -1.33
CA VAL A 68 31.08 -5.44 -2.25
C VAL A 68 32.01 -6.62 -2.46
N THR A 69 32.25 -6.96 -3.74
CA THR A 69 33.26 -7.97 -4.09
C THR A 69 34.54 -7.27 -4.52
N ALA A 70 35.67 -7.72 -3.97
CA ALA A 70 36.99 -7.16 -4.28
C ALA A 70 37.24 -7.13 -5.80
N GLY A 71 37.66 -5.98 -6.32
CA GLY A 71 37.92 -5.78 -7.76
C GLY A 71 36.67 -5.65 -8.65
N LYS A 72 35.44 -5.84 -8.13
CA LYS A 72 34.19 -5.71 -8.89
C LYS A 72 33.25 -4.61 -8.40
N GLY A 73 33.50 -4.05 -7.22
CA GLY A 73 32.65 -2.99 -6.64
C GLY A 73 31.37 -3.57 -6.03
N LEU A 74 30.28 -2.79 -6.06
CA LEU A 74 28.98 -3.21 -5.51
C LEU A 74 28.46 -4.42 -6.30
N THR A 75 28.21 -5.52 -5.60
CA THR A 75 27.76 -6.79 -6.19
C THR A 75 26.39 -7.24 -5.74
N GLY A 76 25.83 -6.65 -4.68
CA GLY A 76 24.48 -6.97 -4.22
C GLY A 76 24.10 -6.23 -2.95
N ILE A 77 22.95 -6.62 -2.41
CA ILE A 77 22.45 -6.15 -1.12
C ILE A 77 22.04 -7.39 -0.33
N GLN A 78 22.51 -7.50 0.91
CA GLN A 78 22.11 -8.55 1.84
C GLN A 78 21.25 -7.95 2.94
N CYS A 79 20.07 -8.52 3.18
CA CYS A 79 19.15 -8.07 4.20
C CYS A 79 18.93 -9.14 5.27
N VAL A 80 18.85 -8.70 6.52
CA VAL A 80 18.49 -9.53 7.67
C VAL A 80 17.32 -8.89 8.41
N ALA A 81 16.33 -9.71 8.75
CA ALA A 81 15.18 -9.27 9.55
C ALA A 81 15.29 -9.85 10.97
N ALA A 82 14.97 -9.02 11.97
CA ALA A 82 14.97 -9.41 13.37
C ALA A 82 13.75 -8.82 14.09
N LYS A 83 13.16 -9.60 15.00
CA LYS A 83 12.06 -9.14 15.84
C LYS A 83 12.59 -8.24 16.96
N LEU A 84 11.92 -7.12 17.18
CA LEU A 84 12.21 -6.23 18.30
C LEU A 84 11.69 -6.83 19.62
N PRO A 85 12.34 -6.52 20.76
CA PRO A 85 11.87 -6.91 22.08
C PRO A 85 10.43 -6.46 22.38
#